data_AF-A0A8I2FWL4-F1
#
_entry.id   AF-A0A8I2FWL4-F1
#
_cell.length_a   1.000
_cell.length_b   1.000
_cell.length_c   1.000
_cell.angle_alpha   90.00
_cell.angle_beta   90.00
_cell.angle_gamma   90.00
#
_symmetry.space_group_name_H-M   'P 1'
#
loop_
_entity.id
_entity.type
_entity.pdbx_description
1 polymer ?
#
loop_
_entity_poly.entity_id
_entity_poly.type
_entity_poly.pdbx_seq_one_letter_code
_entity_poly.pdbx_strand_id
1 'polypeptide(L)'
;MMPYKKKKEKEKCKYETKFYKCSRVALPGDEHCVFHSKDIEGKKEKFNDAFWKEFERQKEYEEIFDFNGFIFPDISFIVKEFEKGAKFYEAQFSGRAFFTEAKFSGEVSFWGVKFLGEADFNRAEFSKNANFERITIEKFSSFEMIDTYFYNVSGLFEFIERNDKVFKKLRNRSWTLKTEFLPKNLKLILLGTANDKVFKKLRKKLRNRSWPLKTEFLPKNFKLILGDRVTARYPVQSRQTQDDMYLLDKKERISKMKGIRKFRDGTLYFLWWLFADYGRSFKRWALWSLGLALTFAVVFYLYFLESPSSFQTVYISEGCPFFSFFYYSVVTFTTLGFGDIVPKCGWLQMWVMLEVILGYIMLGGLISILANKLARRS
;
A
#
# COMPACT_ATOMS: atom_id res chain seq x y z
N MET A 1 -17.26 -42.45 34.71
CA MET A 1 -17.14 -42.25 33.25
C MET A 1 -17.69 -40.87 32.89
N MET A 2 -16.83 -39.91 32.58
CA MET A 2 -17.28 -38.62 32.03
C MET A 2 -17.67 -38.80 30.56
N PRO A 3 -18.79 -38.23 30.09
CA PRO A 3 -19.22 -38.41 28.70
C PRO A 3 -18.26 -37.67 27.77
N TYR A 4 -17.68 -38.43 26.84
CA TYR A 4 -16.84 -37.95 25.75
C TYR A 4 -17.67 -37.00 24.87
N LYS A 5 -17.44 -35.68 24.98
CA LYS A 5 -18.07 -34.70 24.08
C LYS A 5 -17.62 -35.01 22.65
N LYS A 6 -18.51 -35.56 21.82
CA LYS A 6 -18.32 -35.69 20.37
C LYS A 6 -17.84 -34.33 19.83
N LYS A 7 -16.63 -34.27 19.25
CA LYS A 7 -16.17 -33.11 18.47
C LYS A 7 -17.23 -32.86 17.40
N LYS A 8 -17.99 -31.77 17.50
CA LYS A 8 -18.89 -31.33 16.42
C LYS A 8 -18.05 -31.21 15.14
N GLU A 9 -18.39 -31.99 14.12
CA GLU A 9 -17.81 -31.83 12.79
C GLU A 9 -18.05 -30.39 12.35
N LYS A 10 -16.99 -29.72 11.89
CA LYS A 10 -17.11 -28.33 11.46
C LYS A 10 -17.84 -28.30 10.12
N GLU A 11 -18.93 -27.56 10.06
CA GLU A 11 -19.75 -27.44 8.84
C GLU A 11 -18.91 -26.85 7.69
N LYS A 12 -19.10 -27.39 6.48
CA LYS A 12 -18.44 -26.90 5.26
C LYS A 12 -19.15 -25.66 4.72
N CYS A 13 -18.41 -24.79 4.04
CA CYS A 13 -18.95 -23.63 3.36
C CYS A 13 -19.96 -24.05 2.30
N LYS A 14 -21.15 -23.44 2.31
CA LYS A 14 -22.22 -23.69 1.33
C LYS A 14 -22.04 -22.95 0.00
N TYR A 15 -20.94 -22.21 -0.20
CA TYR A 15 -20.70 -21.49 -1.44
C TYR A 15 -20.41 -22.47 -2.59
N GLU A 16 -21.28 -22.44 -3.60
CA GLU A 16 -21.10 -23.16 -4.84
C GLU A 16 -21.62 -22.34 -6.02
N THR A 17 -20.92 -22.45 -7.14
CA THR A 17 -21.30 -21.92 -8.44
C THR A 17 -21.41 -23.09 -9.41
N LYS A 18 -21.85 -22.83 -10.65
CA LYS A 18 -21.91 -23.86 -11.70
C LYS A 18 -20.56 -24.55 -11.95
N PHE A 19 -19.45 -23.89 -11.62
CA PHE A 19 -18.10 -24.35 -11.96
C PHE A 19 -17.19 -24.54 -10.75
N TYR A 20 -17.63 -24.20 -9.53
CA TYR A 20 -16.79 -24.23 -8.34
C TYR A 20 -17.60 -24.57 -7.09
N LYS A 21 -17.06 -25.43 -6.22
CA LYS A 21 -17.63 -25.70 -4.90
C LYS A 21 -16.57 -25.48 -3.82
N CYS A 22 -16.86 -24.61 -2.87
CA CYS A 22 -15.92 -24.27 -1.83
C CYS A 22 -15.66 -25.48 -0.90
N SER A 23 -14.39 -25.83 -0.71
CA SER A 23 -13.97 -26.90 0.19
C SER A 23 -13.68 -26.40 1.62
N ARG A 24 -13.70 -25.09 1.84
CA ARG A 24 -13.32 -24.47 3.13
C ARG A 24 -14.40 -24.68 4.19
N VAL A 25 -13.97 -24.61 5.45
CA VAL A 25 -14.85 -24.70 6.61
C VAL A 25 -15.62 -23.39 6.79
N ALA A 26 -16.92 -23.49 7.11
CA ALA A 26 -17.76 -22.34 7.40
C ALA A 26 -17.38 -21.68 8.75
N LEU A 27 -17.69 -20.40 8.90
CA LEU A 27 -17.49 -19.70 10.17
C LEU A 27 -18.54 -20.18 11.20
N PRO A 28 -18.21 -20.19 12.50
CA PRO A 28 -19.21 -20.50 13.53
C PRO A 28 -20.41 -19.53 13.44
N GLY A 29 -21.62 -20.07 13.25
CA GLY A 29 -22.84 -19.27 13.09
C GLY A 29 -23.03 -18.64 11.71
N ASP A 30 -22.22 -19.01 10.72
CA ASP A 30 -22.37 -18.63 9.31
C ASP A 30 -22.40 -19.90 8.45
N GLU A 31 -23.16 -19.89 7.37
CA GLU A 31 -23.17 -20.96 6.38
C GLU A 31 -21.95 -20.91 5.44
N HIS A 32 -21.20 -19.80 5.49
CA HIS A 32 -20.10 -19.50 4.58
C HIS A 32 -18.76 -19.39 5.30
N CYS A 33 -17.67 -19.66 4.59
CA CYS A 33 -16.33 -19.39 5.08
C CYS A 33 -16.05 -17.87 5.08
N VAL A 34 -14.91 -17.48 5.65
CA VAL A 34 -14.54 -16.07 5.74
C VAL A 34 -14.49 -15.36 4.38
N PHE A 35 -14.16 -16.08 3.29
CA PHE A 35 -14.07 -15.53 1.94
C PHE A 35 -15.41 -15.42 1.21
N HIS A 36 -16.48 -16.04 1.72
CA HIS A 36 -17.81 -16.06 1.11
C HIS A 36 -18.89 -15.51 2.04
N SER A 37 -18.50 -14.84 3.14
CA SER A 37 -19.45 -14.33 4.11
C SER A 37 -20.22 -13.13 3.53
N LYS A 38 -21.54 -13.12 3.73
CA LYS A 38 -22.40 -11.99 3.34
C LYS A 38 -22.16 -10.75 4.20
N ASP A 39 -21.72 -10.93 5.44
CA ASP A 39 -21.32 -9.87 6.35
C ASP A 39 -19.79 -9.63 6.25
N ILE A 40 -19.33 -9.30 5.04
CA ILE A 40 -17.90 -9.13 4.80
C ILE A 40 -17.35 -7.88 5.48
N GLU A 41 -18.15 -6.82 5.58
CA GLU A 41 -17.74 -5.56 6.20
C GLU A 41 -17.51 -5.72 7.71
N GLY A 42 -18.44 -6.41 8.40
CA GLY A 42 -18.27 -6.76 9.82
C GLY A 42 -17.09 -7.72 10.07
N LYS A 43 -16.64 -8.44 9.03
CA LYS A 43 -15.58 -9.46 9.12
C LYS A 43 -14.30 -9.08 8.39
N LYS A 44 -14.15 -7.82 7.95
CA LYS A 44 -13.04 -7.37 7.09
C LYS A 44 -11.65 -7.71 7.63
N GLU A 45 -11.46 -7.61 8.95
CA GLU A 45 -10.16 -7.94 9.56
C GLU A 45 -9.84 -9.42 9.50
N LYS A 46 -10.85 -10.25 9.82
CA LYS A 46 -10.72 -11.69 9.78
C LYS A 46 -10.51 -12.18 8.35
N PHE A 47 -11.17 -11.52 7.39
CA PHE A 47 -10.92 -11.73 5.98
C PHE A 47 -9.49 -11.37 5.62
N ASN A 48 -9.01 -10.16 5.92
CA ASN A 48 -7.67 -9.70 5.53
C ASN A 48 -6.55 -10.56 6.14
N ASP A 49 -6.65 -10.94 7.42
CA ASP A 49 -5.68 -11.84 8.05
C ASP A 49 -5.67 -13.23 7.39
N ALA A 50 -6.85 -13.79 7.09
CA ALA A 50 -6.95 -15.07 6.41
C ALA A 50 -6.49 -14.99 4.95
N PHE A 51 -6.79 -13.88 4.25
CA PHE A 51 -6.48 -13.67 2.86
C PHE A 51 -4.97 -13.61 2.63
N TRP A 52 -4.23 -12.83 3.42
CA TRP A 52 -2.79 -12.74 3.21
C TRP A 52 -2.05 -14.03 3.56
N LYS A 53 -2.52 -14.79 4.55
CA LYS A 53 -2.00 -16.14 4.81
C LYS A 53 -2.27 -17.08 3.64
N GLU A 54 -3.46 -17.01 3.08
CA GLU A 54 -3.83 -17.79 1.89
C GLU A 54 -3.01 -17.36 0.67
N PHE A 55 -2.81 -16.06 0.48
CA PHE A 55 -2.01 -15.51 -0.62
C PHE A 55 -0.58 -16.04 -0.60
N GLU A 56 0.10 -15.97 0.56
CA GLU A 56 1.47 -16.50 0.68
C GLU A 56 1.50 -18.03 0.51
N ARG A 57 0.51 -18.75 1.04
CA ARG A 57 0.37 -20.20 0.81
C ARG A 57 0.23 -20.51 -0.68
N GLN A 58 -0.63 -19.80 -1.40
CA GLN A 58 -0.81 -20.01 -2.84
C GLN A 58 0.43 -19.62 -3.64
N LYS A 59 1.13 -18.56 -3.21
CA LYS A 59 2.41 -18.15 -3.79
C LYS A 59 3.44 -19.29 -3.71
N GLU A 60 3.55 -19.97 -2.58
CA GLU A 60 4.52 -21.04 -2.36
C GLU A 60 4.09 -22.36 -3.02
N TYR A 61 2.84 -22.78 -2.81
CA TYR A 61 2.43 -24.16 -3.08
C TYR A 61 1.55 -24.36 -4.32
N GLU A 62 0.88 -23.31 -4.83
CA GLU A 62 -0.04 -23.46 -5.97
C GLU A 62 0.59 -23.00 -7.27
N GLU A 63 0.17 -23.57 -8.41
CA GLU A 63 0.63 -23.13 -9.74
C GLU A 63 -0.04 -21.82 -10.20
N ILE A 64 -1.25 -21.57 -9.70
CA ILE A 64 -2.10 -20.44 -10.06
C ILE A 64 -2.76 -19.94 -8.77
N PHE A 65 -2.84 -18.62 -8.62
CA PHE A 65 -3.64 -18.02 -7.56
C PHE A 65 -5.13 -18.21 -7.86
N ASP A 66 -5.86 -18.85 -6.95
CA ASP A 66 -7.31 -19.08 -7.05
C ASP A 66 -8.05 -18.29 -5.96
N PHE A 67 -8.77 -17.26 -6.39
CA PHE A 67 -9.65 -16.41 -5.59
C PHE A 67 -11.09 -16.43 -6.13
N ASN A 68 -11.49 -17.51 -6.79
CA ASN A 68 -12.79 -17.61 -7.41
C ASN A 68 -13.92 -17.47 -6.38
N GLY A 69 -14.89 -16.62 -6.69
CA GLY A 69 -16.06 -16.36 -5.85
C GLY A 69 -15.80 -15.56 -4.58
N PHE A 70 -14.56 -15.13 -4.32
CA PHE A 70 -14.23 -14.41 -3.09
C PHE A 70 -15.00 -13.09 -3.02
N ILE A 71 -15.53 -12.78 -1.84
CA ILE A 71 -16.13 -11.50 -1.51
C ILE A 71 -15.07 -10.69 -0.76
N PHE A 72 -14.46 -9.74 -1.45
CA PHE A 72 -13.46 -8.84 -0.91
C PHE A 72 -14.14 -7.63 -0.24
N PRO A 73 -13.75 -7.27 1.00
CA PRO A 73 -14.02 -5.95 1.57
C PRO A 73 -13.03 -4.94 0.95
N ASP A 74 -12.57 -3.94 1.70
CA ASP A 74 -11.41 -3.15 1.32
C ASP A 74 -10.14 -4.02 1.22
N ILE A 75 -9.49 -4.04 0.06
CA ILE A 75 -8.27 -4.80 -0.20
C ILE A 75 -7.28 -4.01 -1.06
N SER A 76 -5.98 -4.19 -0.78
CA SER A 76 -4.90 -3.51 -1.49
C SER A 76 -3.90 -4.51 -2.04
N PHE A 77 -3.74 -4.48 -3.36
CA PHE A 77 -2.72 -5.16 -4.16
C PHE A 77 -1.70 -4.17 -4.72
N ILE A 78 -1.58 -2.97 -4.13
CA ILE A 78 -0.64 -1.95 -4.60
C ILE A 78 0.76 -2.56 -4.64
N VAL A 79 1.44 -2.40 -5.79
CA VAL A 79 2.75 -2.98 -6.14
C VAL A 79 2.91 -4.49 -5.95
N LYS A 80 1.83 -5.23 -5.72
CA LYS A 80 1.92 -6.68 -5.54
C LYS A 80 2.25 -7.33 -6.87
N GLU A 81 3.19 -8.27 -6.83
CA GLU A 81 3.53 -9.10 -7.98
C GLU A 81 2.85 -10.46 -7.88
N PHE A 82 2.05 -10.76 -8.89
CA PHE A 82 1.50 -12.08 -9.16
C PHE A 82 2.45 -12.75 -10.16
N GLU A 83 3.47 -13.41 -9.62
CA GLU A 83 4.50 -14.12 -10.39
C GLU A 83 3.90 -15.26 -11.24
N LYS A 84 2.77 -15.79 -10.77
CA LYS A 84 1.98 -16.86 -11.37
C LYS A 84 0.64 -16.32 -11.91
N GLY A 85 -0.11 -17.17 -12.64
CA GLY A 85 -1.45 -16.79 -13.10
C GLY A 85 -2.41 -16.55 -11.92
N ALA A 86 -3.48 -15.79 -12.12
CA ALA A 86 -4.46 -15.48 -11.08
C ALA A 86 -5.91 -15.54 -11.57
N LYS A 87 -6.80 -16.15 -10.80
CA LYS A 87 -8.22 -16.34 -11.14
C LYS A 87 -9.10 -15.65 -10.10
N PHE A 88 -9.94 -14.73 -10.56
CA PHE A 88 -10.95 -14.01 -9.78
C PHE A 88 -12.36 -14.28 -10.35
N TYR A 89 -12.61 -15.47 -10.89
CA TYR A 89 -13.90 -15.79 -11.53
C TYR A 89 -15.06 -15.54 -10.56
N GLU A 90 -16.03 -14.73 -10.97
CA GLU A 90 -17.23 -14.39 -10.18
C GLU A 90 -16.93 -13.80 -8.79
N ALA A 91 -15.72 -13.27 -8.56
CA ALA A 91 -15.39 -12.58 -7.32
C ALA A 91 -16.14 -11.24 -7.20
N GLN A 92 -16.33 -10.77 -5.97
CA GLN A 92 -17.01 -9.52 -5.67
C GLN A 92 -16.13 -8.62 -4.81
N PHE A 93 -15.82 -7.42 -5.29
CA PHE A 93 -15.16 -6.36 -4.52
C PHE A 93 -16.23 -5.44 -3.93
N SER A 94 -16.62 -5.73 -2.70
CA SER A 94 -17.65 -4.99 -1.96
C SER A 94 -17.12 -3.67 -1.41
N GLY A 95 -15.84 -3.61 -1.06
CA GLY A 95 -15.12 -2.40 -0.68
C GLY A 95 -14.18 -1.90 -1.79
N ARG A 96 -13.27 -1.00 -1.43
CA ARG A 96 -12.24 -0.45 -2.32
C ARG A 96 -11.18 -1.49 -2.67
N ALA A 97 -10.86 -1.61 -3.95
CA ALA A 97 -9.91 -2.56 -4.49
C ALA A 97 -8.78 -1.81 -5.22
N PHE A 98 -7.61 -1.73 -4.59
CA PHE A 98 -6.45 -1.02 -5.15
C PHE A 98 -5.49 -2.00 -5.81
N PHE A 99 -5.40 -1.98 -7.14
CA PHE A 99 -4.43 -2.68 -7.98
C PHE A 99 -3.36 -1.74 -8.55
N THR A 100 -3.21 -0.55 -7.98
CA THR A 100 -2.27 0.45 -8.48
C THR A 100 -0.85 -0.12 -8.54
N GLU A 101 -0.22 -0.10 -9.71
CA GLU A 101 1.11 -0.69 -9.96
C GLU A 101 1.24 -2.19 -9.64
N ALA A 102 0.12 -2.90 -9.50
CA ALA A 102 0.14 -4.36 -9.40
C ALA A 102 0.68 -4.95 -10.70
N LYS A 103 1.52 -5.98 -10.59
CA LYS A 103 2.14 -6.66 -11.74
C LYS A 103 1.64 -8.09 -11.84
N PHE A 104 1.01 -8.41 -12.96
CA PHE A 104 0.55 -9.74 -13.30
C PHE A 104 1.47 -10.33 -14.37
N SER A 105 2.36 -11.22 -13.94
CA SER A 105 3.33 -11.91 -14.80
C SER A 105 2.72 -13.12 -15.50
N GLY A 106 1.70 -13.74 -14.88
CA GLY A 106 0.89 -14.82 -15.46
C GLY A 106 -0.39 -14.34 -16.13
N GLU A 107 -1.18 -15.28 -16.66
CA GLU A 107 -2.53 -14.99 -17.16
C GLU A 107 -3.44 -14.65 -15.98
N VAL A 108 -4.25 -13.61 -16.13
CA VAL A 108 -5.20 -13.18 -15.10
C VAL A 108 -6.62 -13.12 -15.64
N SER A 109 -7.58 -13.57 -14.84
CA SER A 109 -8.99 -13.49 -15.20
C SER A 109 -9.81 -12.81 -14.11
N PHE A 110 -10.42 -11.69 -14.47
CA PHE A 110 -11.47 -10.97 -13.76
C PHE A 110 -12.85 -11.26 -14.35
N TRP A 111 -13.02 -12.42 -14.99
CA TRP A 111 -14.27 -12.76 -15.65
C TRP A 111 -15.42 -12.83 -14.65
N GLY A 112 -16.52 -12.12 -14.95
CA GLY A 112 -17.71 -12.11 -14.10
C GLY A 112 -17.56 -11.34 -12.78
N VAL A 113 -16.47 -10.59 -12.58
CA VAL A 113 -16.21 -9.87 -11.32
C VAL A 113 -17.20 -8.71 -11.12
N LYS A 114 -17.64 -8.50 -9.88
CA LYS A 114 -18.48 -7.35 -9.49
C LYS A 114 -17.70 -6.35 -8.65
N PHE A 115 -17.60 -5.11 -9.09
CA PHE A 115 -17.01 -4.00 -8.35
C PHE A 115 -18.14 -3.12 -7.77
N LEU A 116 -18.45 -3.32 -6.49
CA LEU A 116 -19.43 -2.51 -5.76
C LEU A 116 -18.77 -1.28 -5.11
N GLY A 117 -17.48 -1.38 -4.76
CA GLY A 117 -16.65 -0.26 -4.32
C GLY A 117 -15.69 0.23 -5.42
N GLU A 118 -14.87 1.24 -5.09
CA GLU A 118 -13.88 1.82 -6.02
C GLU A 118 -12.85 0.76 -6.45
N ALA A 119 -12.50 0.74 -7.74
CA ALA A 119 -11.49 -0.15 -8.29
C ALA A 119 -10.43 0.65 -9.06
N ASP A 120 -9.20 0.64 -8.57
CA ASP A 120 -8.09 1.40 -9.16
C ASP A 120 -7.04 0.43 -9.70
N PHE A 121 -6.88 0.37 -11.03
CA PHE A 121 -5.82 -0.37 -11.72
C PHE A 121 -4.78 0.57 -12.33
N ASN A 122 -4.70 1.81 -11.85
CA ASN A 122 -3.80 2.82 -12.39
C ASN A 122 -2.36 2.28 -12.38
N ARG A 123 -1.67 2.35 -13.52
CA ARG A 123 -0.30 1.84 -13.70
C ARG A 123 -0.11 0.33 -13.46
N ALA A 124 -1.17 -0.46 -13.36
CA ALA A 124 -1.04 -1.91 -13.30
C ALA A 124 -0.45 -2.48 -14.61
N GLU A 125 0.25 -3.62 -14.51
CA GLU A 125 0.92 -4.27 -15.63
C GLU A 125 0.41 -5.70 -15.85
N PHE A 126 -0.04 -6.00 -17.07
CA PHE A 126 -0.55 -7.32 -17.48
C PHE A 126 0.35 -7.92 -18.56
N SER A 127 1.30 -8.76 -18.14
CA SER A 127 2.34 -9.33 -19.02
C SER A 127 1.79 -10.38 -19.99
N LYS A 128 0.75 -11.10 -19.57
CA LYS A 128 0.03 -12.09 -20.39
C LYS A 128 -1.44 -11.69 -20.52
N ASN A 129 -2.27 -12.61 -21.01
CA ASN A 129 -3.67 -12.35 -21.26
C ASN A 129 -4.40 -11.96 -19.96
N ALA A 130 -5.12 -10.85 -20.00
CA ALA A 130 -5.95 -10.35 -18.90
C ALA A 130 -7.41 -10.29 -19.35
N ASN A 131 -8.25 -11.13 -18.75
CA ASN A 131 -9.65 -11.27 -19.12
C ASN A 131 -10.54 -10.42 -18.19
N PHE A 132 -11.19 -9.39 -18.75
CA PHE A 132 -12.17 -8.54 -18.05
C PHE A 132 -13.61 -8.75 -18.56
N GLU A 133 -13.90 -9.90 -19.16
CA GLU A 133 -15.25 -10.21 -19.64
C GLU A 133 -16.28 -10.26 -18.51
N ARG A 134 -17.48 -9.72 -18.78
CA ARG A 134 -18.63 -9.76 -17.85
C ARG A 134 -18.38 -9.10 -16.48
N ILE A 135 -17.44 -8.16 -16.39
CA ILE A 135 -17.36 -7.33 -15.18
C ILE A 135 -18.64 -6.49 -15.01
N THR A 136 -19.03 -6.27 -13.76
CA THR A 136 -20.11 -5.36 -13.38
C THR A 136 -19.56 -4.28 -12.47
N ILE A 137 -19.84 -3.01 -12.79
CA ILE A 137 -19.49 -1.85 -11.96
C ILE A 137 -20.81 -1.21 -11.55
N GLU A 138 -21.06 -1.11 -10.25
CA GLU A 138 -22.27 -0.49 -9.72
C GLU A 138 -22.32 1.02 -9.96
N LYS A 139 -23.53 1.60 -9.91
CA LYS A 139 -23.78 3.00 -10.32
C LYS A 139 -22.95 4.06 -9.58
N PHE A 140 -22.47 3.76 -8.37
CA PHE A 140 -21.71 4.68 -7.53
C PHE A 140 -20.25 4.24 -7.31
N SER A 141 -19.78 3.17 -7.96
CA SER A 141 -18.38 2.79 -7.92
C SER A 141 -17.58 3.45 -9.05
N SER A 142 -16.31 3.75 -8.76
CA SER A 142 -15.33 4.20 -9.75
C SER A 142 -14.52 3.00 -10.24
N PHE A 143 -14.09 3.06 -11.51
CA PHE A 143 -13.20 2.07 -12.11
C PHE A 143 -12.15 2.80 -12.95
N GLU A 144 -10.89 2.73 -12.54
CA GLU A 144 -9.79 3.47 -13.17
C GLU A 144 -8.70 2.55 -13.70
N MET A 145 -8.18 2.87 -14.89
CA MET A 145 -7.02 2.20 -15.50
C MET A 145 -6.15 3.24 -16.26
N ILE A 146 -5.72 4.28 -15.54
CA ILE A 146 -4.86 5.34 -16.06
C ILE A 146 -3.42 4.80 -16.14
N ASP A 147 -2.79 4.97 -17.31
CA ASP A 147 -1.43 4.47 -17.56
C ASP A 147 -1.27 2.95 -17.29
N THR A 148 -2.33 2.16 -17.41
CA THR A 148 -2.30 0.70 -17.25
C THR A 148 -1.77 0.01 -18.51
N TYR A 149 -0.88 -0.97 -18.35
CA TYR A 149 -0.16 -1.60 -19.45
C TYR A 149 -0.66 -3.03 -19.71
N PHE A 150 -0.98 -3.32 -20.98
CA PHE A 150 -1.38 -4.65 -21.45
C PHE A 150 -0.41 -5.12 -22.53
N TYR A 151 0.42 -6.10 -22.23
CA TYR A 151 1.42 -6.62 -23.16
C TYR A 151 0.84 -7.70 -24.09
N ASN A 152 -0.20 -8.41 -23.63
CA ASN A 152 -1.07 -9.21 -24.49
C ASN A 152 -2.51 -8.70 -24.37
N VAL A 153 -3.08 -8.40 -25.52
CA VAL A 153 -4.31 -7.62 -25.67
C VAL A 153 -5.48 -8.45 -26.16
N SER A 154 -5.25 -9.74 -26.42
CA SER A 154 -6.26 -10.64 -27.01
C SER A 154 -7.53 -10.67 -26.17
N GLY A 155 -7.42 -10.80 -24.84
CA GLY A 155 -8.55 -10.79 -23.91
C GLY A 155 -9.22 -9.43 -23.73
N LEU A 156 -8.46 -8.33 -23.84
CA LEU A 156 -9.04 -6.98 -23.86
C LEU A 156 -9.84 -6.74 -25.14
N PHE A 157 -9.37 -7.24 -26.28
CA PHE A 157 -10.05 -7.13 -27.57
C PHE A 157 -11.31 -8.00 -27.64
N GLU A 158 -11.28 -9.23 -27.13
CA GLU A 158 -12.47 -10.09 -27.05
C GLU A 158 -13.57 -9.48 -26.16
N PHE A 159 -13.17 -8.86 -25.04
CA PHE A 159 -14.06 -8.08 -24.18
C PHE A 159 -14.72 -6.92 -24.93
N ILE A 160 -13.97 -6.15 -25.69
CA ILE A 160 -14.50 -5.03 -26.49
C ILE A 160 -15.42 -5.56 -27.61
N GLU A 161 -15.02 -6.62 -28.32
CA GLU A 161 -15.77 -7.19 -29.45
C GLU A 161 -17.10 -7.85 -29.06
N ARG A 162 -17.19 -8.52 -27.90
CA ARG A 162 -18.43 -9.21 -27.50
C ARG A 162 -19.51 -8.28 -26.94
N ASN A 163 -19.12 -7.14 -26.38
CA ASN A 163 -20.06 -6.11 -25.99
C ASN A 163 -20.65 -5.35 -27.21
N ASP A 164 -20.13 -5.57 -28.43
CA ASP A 164 -20.60 -4.97 -29.70
C ASP A 164 -22.07 -5.29 -30.07
N LYS A 165 -22.63 -6.43 -29.63
CA LYS A 165 -24.07 -6.73 -29.88
C LYS A 165 -25.02 -5.83 -29.08
N VAL A 166 -24.59 -5.37 -27.89
CA VAL A 166 -25.29 -4.35 -27.10
C VAL A 166 -25.16 -3.00 -27.80
N PHE A 167 -23.97 -2.66 -28.30
CA PHE A 167 -23.72 -1.44 -29.08
C PHE A 167 -24.50 -1.39 -30.42
N LYS A 168 -24.74 -2.53 -31.08
CA LYS A 168 -25.60 -2.61 -32.28
C LYS A 168 -27.09 -2.39 -31.98
N LYS A 169 -27.60 -2.85 -30.84
CA LYS A 169 -29.01 -2.68 -30.44
C LYS A 169 -29.31 -1.25 -29.94
N LEU A 170 -28.30 -0.58 -29.39
CA LEU A 170 -28.32 0.83 -28.94
C LEU A 170 -28.20 1.85 -30.08
N ARG A 171 -27.88 1.41 -31.31
CA ARG A 171 -27.71 2.26 -32.49
C ARG A 171 -28.98 2.99 -32.94
N ASN A 172 -30.18 2.54 -32.54
CA ASN A 172 -31.42 2.94 -33.22
C ASN A 172 -32.38 3.88 -32.49
N ARG A 173 -32.12 4.35 -31.25
CA ARG A 173 -32.82 5.51 -30.68
C ARG A 173 -31.94 6.23 -29.65
N SER A 174 -31.53 7.45 -30.00
CA SER A 174 -31.22 8.60 -29.13
C SER A 174 -31.00 8.34 -27.64
N TRP A 175 -29.94 7.63 -27.24
CA TRP A 175 -29.42 7.69 -25.87
C TRP A 175 -27.89 7.71 -25.94
N THR A 176 -27.31 8.81 -25.49
CA THR A 176 -25.88 9.08 -25.37
C THR A 176 -25.17 7.89 -24.73
N LEU A 177 -24.24 7.28 -25.48
CA LEU A 177 -23.26 6.37 -24.94
C LEU A 177 -22.41 7.18 -23.96
N LYS A 178 -22.66 7.02 -22.66
CA LYS A 178 -21.81 7.62 -21.63
C LYS A 178 -20.45 6.94 -21.74
N THR A 179 -19.44 7.67 -22.19
CA THR A 179 -18.01 7.30 -22.23
C THR A 179 -17.42 7.14 -20.81
N GLU A 180 -18.25 6.72 -19.85
CA GLU A 180 -18.00 6.62 -18.42
C GLU A 180 -17.41 5.24 -18.03
N PHE A 181 -17.48 4.26 -18.94
CA PHE A 181 -17.00 2.88 -18.69
C PHE A 181 -15.63 2.57 -19.30
N LEU A 182 -15.06 3.49 -20.09
CA LEU A 182 -13.68 3.40 -20.55
C LEU A 182 -12.83 4.36 -19.71
N PRO A 183 -11.72 3.90 -19.12
CA PRO A 183 -10.83 4.78 -18.37
C PRO A 183 -10.42 5.95 -19.26
N LYS A 184 -10.63 7.18 -18.78
CA LYS A 184 -10.43 8.41 -19.56
C LYS A 184 -9.00 8.55 -20.13
N ASN A 185 -8.03 7.79 -19.61
CA ASN A 185 -6.61 7.79 -19.99
C ASN A 185 -6.03 6.37 -20.21
N LEU A 186 -6.82 5.44 -20.76
CA LEU A 186 -6.31 4.09 -21.08
C LEU A 186 -5.17 4.20 -22.12
N LYS A 187 -3.97 3.77 -21.73
CA LYS A 187 -2.76 3.81 -22.56
C LYS A 187 -2.33 2.40 -22.92
N LEU A 188 -2.72 1.99 -24.12
CA LEU A 188 -2.54 0.62 -24.58
C LEU A 188 -1.17 0.51 -25.28
N ILE A 189 -0.20 -0.19 -24.67
CA ILE A 189 1.12 -0.43 -25.25
C ILE A 189 1.15 -1.82 -25.86
N LEU A 190 1.03 -1.91 -27.19
CA LEU A 190 1.13 -3.17 -27.91
C LEU A 190 2.59 -3.53 -28.12
N LEU A 191 3.10 -4.41 -27.28
CA LEU A 191 4.44 -4.98 -27.39
C LEU A 191 4.35 -6.36 -28.05
N GLY A 192 4.63 -6.41 -29.35
CA GLY A 192 4.68 -7.66 -30.11
C GLY A 192 5.96 -7.72 -30.94
N THR A 193 6.54 -8.90 -31.08
CA THR A 193 7.60 -9.10 -32.08
C THR A 193 6.96 -9.00 -33.48
N ALA A 194 7.71 -8.47 -34.44
CA ALA A 194 7.23 -8.20 -35.80
C ALA A 194 6.64 -9.43 -36.55
N ASN A 195 6.72 -10.64 -35.98
CA ASN A 195 6.26 -11.90 -36.55
C ASN A 195 4.92 -12.42 -36.02
N ASP A 196 4.29 -11.76 -35.04
CA ASP A 196 2.97 -12.18 -34.57
C ASP A 196 1.89 -11.93 -35.66
N LYS A 197 1.20 -13.01 -36.07
CA LYS A 197 0.10 -12.96 -37.06
C LYS A 197 -1.02 -12.02 -36.61
N VAL A 198 -1.29 -11.93 -35.31
CA VAL A 198 -2.29 -11.01 -34.73
C VAL A 198 -1.80 -9.58 -34.90
N PHE A 199 -0.54 -9.30 -34.60
CA PHE A 199 0.08 -7.98 -34.74
C PHE A 199 0.14 -7.50 -36.20
N LYS A 200 0.47 -8.38 -37.16
CA LYS A 200 0.42 -8.10 -38.61
C LYS A 200 -1.00 -7.80 -39.09
N LYS A 201 -2.00 -8.57 -38.62
CA LYS A 201 -3.42 -8.37 -38.95
C LYS A 201 -3.97 -7.07 -38.37
N LEU A 202 -3.56 -6.72 -37.15
CA LEU A 202 -3.93 -5.48 -36.46
C LEU A 202 -3.32 -4.26 -37.16
N ARG A 203 -2.01 -4.30 -37.48
CA ARG A 203 -1.30 -3.24 -38.22
C ARG A 203 -1.93 -3.01 -39.60
N LYS A 204 -2.34 -4.07 -40.29
CA LYS A 204 -3.02 -3.99 -41.60
C LYS A 204 -4.43 -3.38 -41.48
N LYS A 205 -5.21 -3.73 -40.45
CA LYS A 205 -6.55 -3.16 -40.23
C LYS A 205 -6.51 -1.70 -39.76
N LEU A 206 -5.55 -1.32 -38.91
CA LEU A 206 -5.31 0.06 -38.48
C LEU A 206 -4.87 0.95 -39.66
N ARG A 207 -3.99 0.45 -40.54
CA ARG A 207 -3.50 1.18 -41.72
C ARG A 207 -4.59 1.41 -42.77
N ASN A 208 -5.53 0.48 -42.93
CA ASN A 208 -6.56 0.54 -43.96
C ASN A 208 -7.85 1.28 -43.51
N ARG A 209 -7.88 1.88 -42.30
CA ARG A 209 -9.09 2.50 -41.70
C ARG A 209 -10.35 1.61 -41.75
N SER A 210 -10.19 0.30 -41.91
CA SER A 210 -11.26 -0.69 -41.99
C SER A 210 -11.60 -1.27 -40.62
N TRP A 211 -11.49 -0.41 -39.61
CA TRP A 211 -11.83 -0.71 -38.22
C TRP A 211 -13.12 0.05 -37.88
N PRO A 212 -14.13 -0.59 -37.26
CA PRO A 212 -15.45 0.03 -37.03
C PRO A 212 -15.49 0.94 -35.78
N LEU A 213 -14.37 1.14 -35.09
CA LEU A 213 -14.24 2.23 -34.12
C LEU A 213 -13.77 3.46 -34.89
N LYS A 214 -14.70 4.34 -35.22
CA LYS A 214 -14.33 5.72 -35.49
C LYS A 214 -13.58 6.24 -34.26
N THR A 215 -12.42 6.84 -34.48
CA THR A 215 -11.53 7.38 -33.42
C THR A 215 -12.19 8.44 -32.53
N GLU A 216 -13.41 8.88 -32.88
CA GLU A 216 -14.30 9.75 -32.10
C GLU A 216 -14.88 9.11 -30.83
N PHE A 217 -14.84 7.78 -30.69
CA PHE A 217 -15.34 7.05 -29.50
C PHE A 217 -14.25 6.63 -28.52
N LEU A 218 -12.98 6.93 -28.84
CA LEU A 218 -11.87 6.79 -27.90
C LEU A 218 -11.82 8.04 -27.03
N PRO A 219 -11.51 7.94 -25.72
CA PRO A 219 -11.28 9.13 -24.89
C PRO A 219 -10.31 10.07 -25.60
N LYS A 220 -10.52 11.38 -25.51
CA LYS A 220 -9.69 12.40 -26.20
C LYS A 220 -8.18 12.24 -25.94
N ASN A 221 -7.79 11.52 -24.88
CA ASN A 221 -6.41 11.28 -24.46
C ASN A 221 -5.90 9.84 -24.74
N PHE A 222 -6.67 9.00 -25.44
CA PHE A 222 -6.25 7.65 -25.79
C PHE A 222 -5.00 7.70 -26.67
N LYS A 223 -3.88 7.17 -26.16
CA LYS A 223 -2.59 7.15 -26.86
C LYS A 223 -2.10 5.72 -27.00
N LEU A 224 -2.20 5.19 -28.22
CA LEU A 224 -1.56 3.93 -28.60
C LEU A 224 -0.05 4.18 -28.75
N ILE A 225 0.77 3.59 -27.88
CA ILE A 225 2.25 3.68 -27.99
C ILE A 225 2.77 2.31 -28.39
N LEU A 226 3.45 2.23 -29.53
CA LEU A 226 4.20 1.07 -29.98
C LEU A 226 5.67 1.32 -29.60
N GLY A 227 6.27 0.53 -28.71
CA GLY A 227 7.67 0.74 -28.33
C GLY A 227 8.15 -0.13 -27.17
N ASP A 228 9.47 -0.28 -27.06
CA ASP A 228 10.17 -1.12 -26.09
C ASP A 228 9.94 -0.74 -24.62
N ARG A 229 10.10 -1.73 -23.72
CA ARG A 229 9.89 -1.69 -22.26
C ARG A 229 10.18 -0.31 -21.67
N VAL A 230 9.14 0.36 -21.17
CA VAL A 230 9.31 1.49 -20.24
C VAL A 230 9.16 0.94 -18.83
N THR A 231 10.14 0.15 -18.40
CA THR A 231 10.33 -0.13 -16.98
C THR A 231 10.84 1.14 -16.31
N ALA A 232 10.23 1.49 -15.18
CA ALA A 232 10.53 2.63 -14.32
C ALA A 232 9.99 3.98 -14.81
N ARG A 233 8.97 4.51 -14.11
CA ARG A 233 8.82 5.96 -14.07
C ARG A 233 8.47 6.60 -12.74
N TYR A 234 8.00 5.92 -11.68
CA TYR A 234 7.75 6.60 -10.39
C TYR A 234 7.89 5.71 -9.13
N PRO A 235 9.07 5.14 -8.81
CA PRO A 235 9.27 4.35 -7.59
C PRO A 235 8.98 5.13 -6.29
N VAL A 236 9.02 6.47 -6.34
CA VAL A 236 8.80 7.34 -5.19
C VAL A 236 7.31 7.44 -4.82
N GLN A 237 6.42 7.54 -5.81
CA GLN A 237 4.98 7.68 -5.57
C GLN A 237 4.38 6.38 -5.05
N SER A 238 4.81 5.25 -5.60
CA SER A 238 4.34 3.94 -5.16
C SER A 238 4.76 3.61 -3.74
N ARG A 239 5.98 3.97 -3.36
CA ARG A 239 6.49 3.83 -1.99
C ARG A 239 5.77 4.76 -1.01
N GLN A 240 5.46 6.00 -1.39
CA GLN A 240 4.64 6.91 -0.58
C GLN A 240 3.23 6.35 -0.33
N THR A 241 2.57 5.84 -1.38
CA THR A 241 1.24 5.24 -1.24
C THR A 241 1.26 3.97 -0.39
N GLN A 242 2.31 3.14 -0.50
CA GLN A 242 2.52 1.99 0.39
C GLN A 242 2.69 2.41 1.85
N ASP A 243 3.53 3.42 2.11
CA ASP A 243 3.78 3.93 3.46
C ASP A 243 2.46 4.48 4.07
N ASP A 244 1.68 5.22 3.29
CA ASP A 244 0.39 5.78 3.75
C ASP A 244 -0.64 4.69 4.06
N MET A 245 -0.76 3.68 3.20
CA MET A 245 -1.64 2.53 3.43
C MET A 245 -1.22 1.70 4.64
N TYR A 246 0.08 1.47 4.83
CA TYR A 246 0.62 0.81 6.03
C TYR A 246 0.25 1.58 7.30
N LEU A 247 0.37 2.91 7.29
CA LEU A 247 0.04 3.74 8.45
C LEU A 247 -1.46 3.72 8.78
N LEU A 248 -2.33 3.68 7.77
CA LEU A 248 -3.78 3.54 7.95
C LEU A 248 -4.15 2.19 8.56
N ASP A 249 -3.63 1.09 8.01
CA ASP A 249 -3.84 -0.27 8.55
C ASP A 249 -3.33 -0.37 10.00
N LYS A 250 -2.13 0.14 10.27
CA LYS A 250 -1.55 0.14 11.63
C LYS A 250 -2.40 0.94 12.62
N LYS A 251 -2.92 2.10 12.22
CA LYS A 251 -3.81 2.92 13.05
C LYS A 251 -5.11 2.17 13.38
N GLU A 252 -5.67 1.50 12.38
CA GLU A 252 -6.89 0.70 12.56
C GLU A 252 -6.66 -0.47 13.52
N ARG A 253 -5.56 -1.22 13.37
CA ARG A 253 -5.20 -2.31 14.27
C ARG A 253 -5.06 -1.85 15.72
N ILE A 254 -4.34 -0.75 15.97
CA ILE A 254 -4.17 -0.18 17.31
C ILE A 254 -5.52 0.21 17.92
N SER A 255 -6.44 0.78 17.12
CA SER A 255 -7.76 1.21 17.62
C SER A 255 -8.57 0.07 18.24
N LYS A 256 -8.39 -1.15 17.71
CA LYS A 256 -9.13 -2.37 18.08
C LYS A 256 -8.45 -3.23 19.14
N MET A 257 -7.20 -2.94 19.50
CA MET A 257 -6.54 -3.59 20.63
C MET A 257 -7.26 -3.26 21.96
N LYS A 258 -7.04 -4.06 23.00
CA LYS A 258 -7.57 -3.82 24.35
C LYS A 258 -6.46 -3.94 25.40
N GLY A 259 -6.65 -3.26 26.53
CA GLY A 259 -5.75 -3.33 27.68
C GLY A 259 -4.35 -2.75 27.41
N ILE A 260 -3.35 -3.28 28.13
CA ILE A 260 -1.96 -2.80 28.15
C ILE A 260 -1.34 -2.74 26.74
N ARG A 261 -1.68 -3.68 25.86
CA ARG A 261 -1.15 -3.73 24.49
C ARG A 261 -1.59 -2.52 23.65
N LYS A 262 -2.85 -2.08 23.78
CA LYS A 262 -3.34 -0.85 23.12
C LYS A 262 -2.59 0.38 23.61
N PHE A 263 -2.41 0.47 24.93
CA PHE A 263 -1.71 1.60 25.53
C PHE A 263 -0.27 1.66 25.02
N ARG A 264 0.48 0.55 25.07
CA ARG A 264 1.87 0.48 24.60
C ARG A 264 2.01 0.82 23.11
N ASP A 265 1.30 0.09 22.25
CA ASP A 265 1.47 0.22 20.78
C ASP A 265 0.88 1.55 20.28
N GLY A 266 -0.19 2.04 20.91
CA GLY A 266 -0.74 3.37 20.67
C GLY A 266 0.20 4.50 21.09
N THR A 267 0.86 4.36 22.25
CA THR A 267 1.85 5.34 22.73
C THR A 267 3.06 5.38 21.81
N LEU A 268 3.62 4.23 21.44
CA LEU A 268 4.73 4.15 20.47
C LEU A 268 4.36 4.79 19.13
N TYR A 269 3.16 4.49 18.61
CA TYR A 269 2.67 5.05 17.36
C TYR A 269 2.48 6.58 17.44
N PHE A 270 1.95 7.07 18.56
CA PHE A 270 1.80 8.50 18.83
C PHE A 270 3.16 9.21 18.95
N LEU A 271 4.11 8.65 19.70
CA LEU A 271 5.45 9.22 19.83
C LEU A 271 6.17 9.29 18.48
N TRP A 272 6.04 8.24 17.66
CA TRP A 272 6.63 8.22 16.33
C TRP A 272 6.01 9.26 15.38
N TRP A 273 4.71 9.52 15.50
CA TRP A 273 4.05 10.63 14.82
C TRP A 273 4.56 11.99 15.31
N LEU A 274 4.58 12.19 16.63
CA LEU A 274 4.91 13.45 17.28
C LEU A 274 6.33 13.90 16.92
N PHE A 275 7.30 12.98 17.01
CA PHE A 275 8.71 13.31 16.78
C PHE A 275 9.10 13.27 15.31
N ALA A 276 8.57 12.32 14.52
CA ALA A 276 9.09 12.02 13.17
C ALA A 276 8.10 12.22 12.02
N ASP A 277 6.82 12.50 12.30
CA ASP A 277 5.74 12.33 11.32
C ASP A 277 5.77 10.94 10.66
N TYR A 278 6.03 9.91 11.48
CA TYR A 278 6.26 8.53 11.02
C TYR A 278 7.48 8.38 10.11
N GLY A 279 8.52 9.21 10.30
CA GLY A 279 9.74 9.21 9.49
C GLY A 279 9.62 10.01 8.19
N ARG A 280 8.50 10.71 7.97
CA ARG A 280 8.27 11.52 6.76
C ARG A 280 8.94 12.89 6.82
N SER A 281 9.12 13.45 8.01
CA SER A 281 9.59 14.83 8.16
C SER A 281 10.95 14.94 8.84
N PHE A 282 12.00 15.08 8.03
CA PHE A 282 13.36 15.43 8.48
C PHE A 282 13.37 16.70 9.34
N LYS A 283 12.60 17.73 8.93
CA LYS A 283 12.56 19.02 9.62
C LYS A 283 12.01 18.90 11.04
N ARG A 284 10.92 18.12 11.23
CA ARG A 284 10.35 17.90 12.57
C ARG A 284 11.32 17.16 13.48
N TRP A 285 11.98 16.13 12.95
CA TRP A 285 12.96 15.35 13.71
C TRP A 285 14.14 16.21 14.16
N ALA A 286 14.73 17.00 13.25
CA ALA A 286 15.82 17.92 13.56
C ALA A 286 15.42 18.99 14.59
N LEU A 287 14.19 19.53 14.50
CA LEU A 287 13.68 20.51 15.46
C LEU A 287 13.53 19.91 16.86
N TRP A 288 13.01 18.69 16.97
CA TRP A 288 12.92 17.98 18.25
C TRP A 288 14.29 17.63 18.83
N SER A 289 15.26 17.22 18.00
CA SER A 289 16.65 17.01 18.44
C SER A 289 17.25 18.28 19.05
N LEU A 290 17.09 19.42 18.36
CA LEU A 290 17.58 20.71 18.83
C LEU A 290 16.86 21.15 20.12
N GLY A 291 15.53 20.97 20.19
CA GLY A 291 14.74 21.28 21.37
C GLY A 291 15.12 20.42 22.58
N LEU A 292 15.48 19.16 22.37
CA LEU A 292 15.95 18.27 23.44
C LEU A 292 17.29 18.75 23.97
N ALA A 293 18.28 19.01 23.11
CA ALA A 293 19.56 19.61 23.53
C ALA A 293 19.33 20.94 24.28
N LEU A 294 18.47 21.83 23.77
CA LEU A 294 18.15 23.08 24.46
C LEU A 294 17.55 22.86 25.85
N THR A 295 16.70 21.84 26.01
CA THR A 295 16.08 21.51 27.30
C THR A 295 17.12 21.06 28.31
N PHE A 296 18.05 20.18 27.92
CA PHE A 296 19.14 19.74 28.81
C PHE A 296 20.11 20.88 29.13
N ALA A 297 20.42 21.73 28.16
CA ALA A 297 21.21 22.94 28.38
C ALA A 297 20.60 23.85 29.46
N VAL A 298 19.28 24.07 29.43
CA VAL A 298 18.56 24.82 30.46
C VAL A 298 18.68 24.12 31.82
N VAL A 299 18.47 22.80 31.88
CA VAL A 299 18.62 22.04 33.14
C VAL A 299 20.02 22.20 33.72
N PHE A 300 21.08 21.99 32.93
CA PHE A 300 22.46 22.13 33.41
C PHE A 300 22.79 23.56 33.84
N TYR A 301 22.31 24.56 33.08
CA TYR A 301 22.51 25.96 33.43
C TYR A 301 21.82 26.33 34.75
N LEU A 302 20.58 25.86 34.97
CA LEU A 302 19.89 26.08 36.25
C LEU A 302 20.62 25.43 37.43
N TYR A 303 21.12 24.20 37.26
CA TYR A 303 21.95 23.55 38.28
C TYR A 303 23.26 24.29 38.54
N PHE A 304 23.88 24.84 37.49
CA PHE A 304 25.07 25.66 37.63
C PHE A 304 24.81 26.96 38.41
N LEU A 305 23.66 27.61 38.18
CA LEU A 305 23.26 28.80 38.94
C LEU A 305 23.05 28.49 40.43
N GLU A 306 22.45 27.34 40.75
CA GLU A 306 22.24 26.93 42.14
C GLU A 306 23.53 26.48 42.84
N SER A 307 24.41 25.78 42.11
CA SER A 307 25.61 25.17 42.68
C SER A 307 26.75 25.09 41.66
N PRO A 308 27.51 26.19 41.48
CA PRO A 308 28.59 26.26 40.50
C PRO A 308 29.67 25.19 40.67
N SER A 309 29.92 24.77 41.91
CA SER A 309 30.89 23.72 42.25
C SER A 309 30.51 22.32 41.74
N SER A 310 29.27 22.14 41.28
CA SER A 310 28.79 20.86 40.73
C SER A 310 29.39 20.52 39.36
N PHE A 311 30.00 21.51 38.68
CA PHE A 311 30.69 21.31 37.42
C PHE A 311 32.19 21.63 37.56
N GLN A 312 33.01 20.83 36.88
CA GLN A 312 34.37 21.23 36.53
C GLN A 312 34.33 21.90 35.16
N THR A 313 34.80 23.15 35.07
CA THR A 313 34.80 23.91 33.82
C THR A 313 36.19 24.44 33.52
N VAL A 314 36.67 24.25 32.30
CA VAL A 314 37.96 24.79 31.83
C VAL A 314 37.78 26.22 31.32
N TYR A 315 36.74 26.46 30.51
CA TYR A 315 36.39 27.79 30.00
C TYR A 315 34.88 28.02 30.10
N ILE A 316 34.47 29.15 30.67
CA ILE A 316 33.09 29.66 30.60
C ILE A 316 33.16 31.02 29.91
N SER A 317 32.28 31.26 28.95
CA SER A 317 32.18 32.58 28.33
C SER A 317 31.63 33.57 29.36
N GLU A 318 32.46 34.50 29.84
CA GLU A 318 32.12 35.44 30.91
C GLU A 318 30.89 36.31 30.60
N GLY A 319 30.57 36.53 29.32
CA GLY A 319 29.38 37.28 28.90
C GLY A 319 28.10 36.44 28.70
N CYS A 320 28.24 35.12 28.50
CA CYS A 320 27.16 34.26 28.02
C CYS A 320 27.27 32.81 28.56
N PRO A 321 27.21 32.59 29.88
CA PRO A 321 27.42 31.26 30.48
C PRO A 321 26.40 30.22 30.02
N PHE A 322 25.16 30.63 29.71
CA PHE A 322 24.16 29.75 29.13
C PHE A 322 24.62 29.09 27.82
N PHE A 323 25.31 29.83 26.95
CA PHE A 323 25.80 29.28 25.68
C PHE A 323 26.89 28.22 25.88
N SER A 324 27.69 28.33 26.95
CA SER A 324 28.64 27.28 27.32
C SER A 324 27.94 25.97 27.70
N PHE A 325 26.81 26.04 28.42
CA PHE A 325 26.01 24.86 28.74
C PHE A 325 25.18 24.34 27.57
N PHE A 326 24.76 25.21 26.66
CA PHE A 326 24.16 24.79 25.39
C PHE A 326 25.16 24.05 24.50
N TYR A 327 26.39 24.57 24.38
CA TYR A 327 27.49 23.88 23.73
C TYR A 327 27.77 22.52 24.38
N TYR A 328 27.84 22.47 25.71
CA TYR A 328 28.04 21.23 26.46
C TYR A 328 26.96 20.18 26.16
N SER A 329 25.69 20.60 26.16
CA SER A 329 24.56 19.73 25.83
C SER A 329 24.64 19.24 24.38
N VAL A 330 24.93 20.11 23.40
CA VAL A 330 25.08 19.70 22.00
C VAL A 330 26.19 18.66 21.85
N VAL A 331 27.36 18.90 22.45
CA VAL A 331 28.52 17.99 22.39
C VAL A 331 28.20 16.64 23.04
N THR A 332 27.44 16.65 24.14
CA THR A 332 27.00 15.44 24.86
C THR A 332 25.94 14.67 24.08
N PHE A 333 24.93 15.37 23.56
CA PHE A 333 23.88 14.84 22.71
C PHE A 333 24.42 14.22 21.42
N THR A 334 25.47 14.81 20.84
CA THR A 334 26.19 14.24 19.69
C THR A 334 27.27 13.24 20.06
N THR A 335 27.43 12.96 21.36
CA THR A 335 28.37 11.98 21.91
C THR A 335 29.84 12.25 21.54
N LEU A 336 30.21 13.52 21.36
CA LEU A 336 31.57 13.97 21.05
C LEU A 336 32.43 14.08 22.32
N GLY A 337 31.90 14.73 23.36
CA GLY A 337 32.49 14.76 24.71
C GLY A 337 33.91 15.34 24.81
N PHE A 338 34.12 16.63 24.49
CA PHE A 338 35.45 17.26 24.54
C PHE A 338 36.08 17.37 25.95
N GLY A 339 35.27 17.30 27.01
CA GLY A 339 35.76 17.30 28.40
C GLY A 339 35.92 18.69 29.03
N ASP A 340 35.52 19.74 28.33
CA ASP A 340 35.66 21.14 28.76
C ASP A 340 34.77 21.48 29.97
N ILE A 341 33.63 20.78 30.08
CA ILE A 341 32.66 20.84 31.16
C ILE A 341 32.37 19.40 31.60
N VAL A 342 32.53 19.11 32.90
CA VAL A 342 32.36 17.76 33.45
C VAL A 342 31.54 17.81 34.74
N PRO A 343 30.49 16.99 34.90
CA PRO A 343 29.70 16.94 36.12
C PRO A 343 30.48 16.21 37.24
N LYS A 344 30.51 16.81 38.44
CA LYS A 344 31.16 16.22 39.62
C LYS A 344 30.21 15.40 40.51
N CYS A 345 28.91 15.59 40.40
CA CYS A 345 27.93 14.91 41.24
C CYS A 345 27.19 13.79 40.48
N GLY A 346 26.83 12.72 41.21
CA GLY A 346 26.18 11.54 40.62
C GLY A 346 24.84 11.83 39.94
N TRP A 347 24.05 12.76 40.48
CA TRP A 347 22.77 13.15 39.87
C TRP A 347 22.94 13.82 38.52
N LEU A 348 23.91 14.71 38.35
CA LEU A 348 24.21 15.33 37.05
C LEU A 348 24.77 14.30 36.07
N GLN A 349 25.60 13.36 36.53
CA GLN A 349 26.07 12.25 35.69
C GLN A 349 24.90 11.40 35.17
N MET A 350 23.86 11.18 35.97
CA MET A 350 22.64 10.50 35.50
C MET A 350 21.91 11.27 34.39
N TRP A 351 21.80 12.60 34.52
CA TRP A 351 21.23 13.44 33.46
C TRP A 351 22.06 13.39 32.17
N VAL A 352 23.39 13.44 32.29
CA VAL A 352 24.30 13.30 31.13
C VAL A 352 24.15 11.94 30.47
N MET A 353 24.08 10.85 31.25
CA MET A 353 23.82 9.51 30.69
C MET A 353 22.47 9.44 29.94
N LEU A 354 21.42 10.04 30.49
CA LEU A 354 20.11 10.11 29.84
C LEU A 354 20.18 10.89 28.52
N GLU A 355 20.89 12.02 28.50
CA GLU A 355 21.08 12.83 27.30
C GLU A 355 21.80 12.05 26.20
N VAL A 356 22.86 11.32 26.53
CA VAL A 356 23.61 10.49 25.59
C VAL A 356 22.72 9.40 24.98
N ILE A 357 21.92 8.71 25.80
CA ILE A 357 20.99 7.67 25.31
C ILE A 357 19.97 8.27 24.33
N LEU A 358 19.38 9.40 24.68
CA LEU A 358 18.42 10.11 23.82
C LEU A 358 19.11 10.62 22.54
N GLY A 359 20.35 11.13 22.65
CA GLY A 359 21.19 11.56 21.55
C GLY A 359 21.39 10.48 20.50
N TYR A 360 21.78 9.27 20.90
CA TYR A 360 21.93 8.14 19.97
C TYR A 360 20.63 7.73 19.28
N ILE A 361 19.51 7.71 20.01
CA ILE A 361 18.19 7.41 19.44
C ILE A 361 17.83 8.46 18.36
N MET A 362 18.04 9.73 18.68
CA MET A 362 17.74 10.83 17.77
C MET A 362 18.68 10.85 16.56
N LEU A 363 19.99 10.66 16.73
CA LEU A 363 20.94 10.60 15.62
C LEU A 363 20.68 9.39 14.71
N GLY A 364 20.43 8.21 15.28
CA GLY A 364 20.09 7.02 14.51
C GLY A 364 18.81 7.21 13.68
N GLY A 365 17.79 7.83 14.26
CA GLY A 365 16.57 8.19 13.53
C GLY A 365 16.81 9.22 12.41
N LEU A 366 17.67 10.21 12.64
CA LEU A 366 18.03 11.23 11.64
C LEU A 366 18.72 10.58 10.43
N ILE A 367 19.70 9.71 10.67
CA ILE A 367 20.42 8.95 9.64
C ILE A 367 19.44 8.08 8.86
N SER A 368 18.54 7.36 9.55
CA SER A 368 17.53 6.52 8.90
C SER A 368 16.59 7.33 7.99
N ILE A 369 16.10 8.48 8.45
CA ILE A 369 15.22 9.36 7.65
C ILE A 369 15.98 9.94 6.45
N LEU A 370 17.23 10.37 6.63
CA LEU A 370 18.08 10.88 5.55
C LEU A 370 18.39 9.81 4.51
N ALA A 371 18.79 8.61 4.93
CA ALA A 371 19.05 7.48 4.05
C ALA A 371 17.81 7.16 3.20
N ASN A 372 16.64 7.09 3.84
CA ASN A 372 15.36 6.88 3.14
C ASN A 372 15.02 8.03 2.19
N LYS A 373 15.43 9.26 2.46
CA LYS A 373 15.17 10.42 1.58
C LYS A 373 16.13 10.47 0.40
N LEU A 374 17.38 10.09 0.59
CA LEU A 374 18.38 9.95 -0.47
C LEU A 374 18.01 8.80 -1.41
N ALA A 375 17.66 7.63 -0.85
CA ALA A 375 17.18 6.48 -1.62
C ALA A 375 15.85 6.74 -2.37
N ARG A 376 15.10 7.79 -2.00
CA ARG A 376 13.90 8.25 -2.72
C ARG A 376 14.23 9.21 -3.88
N ARG A 377 15.47 9.64 -4.04
CA ARG A 377 15.89 10.58 -5.09
C ARG A 377 16.82 9.95 -6.14
N SER A 378 17.47 8.84 -5.79
CA SER A 378 18.14 7.90 -6.71
C SER A 378 17.11 7.01 -7.38
#